data_AF-A0A661RZT2-F1
#
_entry.id   AF-A0A661RZT2-F1
#
_cell.length_a   1.000
_cell.length_b   1.000
_cell.length_c   1.000
_cell.angle_alpha   90.00
_cell.angle_beta   90.00
_cell.angle_gamma   90.00
#
_symmetry.space_group_name_H-M   'P 1'
#
loop_
_entity.id
_entity.type
_entity.pdbx_description
1 polymer ?
#
loop_
_entity_poly.entity_id
_entity_poly.type
_entity_poly.pdbx_seq_one_letter_code
_entity_poly.pdbx_strand_id
1 'polypeptide(L)'
;MSKDKIWNGKFPMQPQHVDRYGIHRFRSNAVVAELIRHFRANGGDYNALASMFHDRAAHWQQFNQLHGYSVSGIPNMSREDYAVADKACESPEKSEAELRVEVLEEVLTDVKLHARKLAAALFAICEEDLK
;
A
#
# COMPACT_ATOMS: atom_id res chain seq x y z
N MET A 1 15.91 -25.47 25.60
CA MET A 1 14.64 -24.93 25.05
C MET A 1 14.67 -23.43 25.24
N SER A 2 15.04 -22.68 24.19
CA SER A 2 15.13 -21.22 24.23
C SER A 2 13.72 -20.64 24.15
N LYS A 3 13.42 -19.66 25.02
CA LYS A 3 12.15 -18.94 25.00
C LYS A 3 12.17 -18.00 23.80
N ASP A 4 11.54 -18.41 22.71
CA ASP A 4 11.33 -17.56 21.55
C ASP A 4 10.50 -16.34 21.97
N LYS A 5 11.12 -15.17 21.86
CA LYS A 5 10.47 -13.88 22.06
C LYS A 5 9.38 -13.76 21.00
N ILE A 6 8.12 -13.74 21.44
CA ILE A 6 6.99 -13.36 20.58
C ILE A 6 7.26 -11.95 20.06
N TRP A 7 7.43 -11.87 18.75
CA TRP A 7 7.81 -10.67 18.01
C TRP A 7 6.63 -9.68 17.95
N ASN A 8 6.86 -8.43 18.36
CA ASN A 8 5.80 -7.44 18.64
C ASN A 8 5.71 -6.39 17.51
N GLY A 9 5.27 -6.81 16.32
CA GLY A 9 4.45 -6.02 15.39
C GLY A 9 4.90 -4.64 14.89
N LYS A 10 6.12 -4.16 15.10
CA LYS A 10 6.61 -2.89 14.54
C LYS A 10 7.78 -3.15 13.59
N PHE A 11 7.48 -3.56 12.35
CA PHE A 11 8.49 -3.59 11.30
C PHE A 11 8.61 -2.20 10.65
N PRO A 12 9.82 -1.65 10.48
CA PRO A 12 10.00 -0.43 9.69
C PRO A 12 9.64 -0.73 8.23
N MET A 13 8.70 0.04 7.68
CA MET A 13 8.35 0.03 6.27
C MET A 13 9.62 0.24 5.43
N GLN A 14 9.82 -0.57 4.38
CA GLN A 14 11.02 -0.48 3.56
C GLN A 14 11.13 0.89 2.88
N PRO A 15 12.33 1.48 2.77
CA PRO A 15 12.53 2.75 2.08
C PRO A 15 12.02 2.67 0.63
N GLN A 16 11.34 3.71 0.15
CA GLN A 16 10.77 3.76 -1.19
C GLN A 16 11.57 4.69 -2.12
N HIS A 17 11.37 4.55 -3.43
CA HIS A 17 11.87 5.47 -4.45
C HIS A 17 10.96 5.48 -5.68
N VAL A 18 10.99 6.57 -6.44
CA VAL A 18 10.33 6.67 -7.74
C VAL A 18 11.30 6.21 -8.82
N ASP A 19 10.87 5.28 -9.68
CA ASP A 19 11.69 4.82 -10.79
C ASP A 19 11.68 5.80 -11.97
N ARG A 20 12.47 5.50 -13.00
CA ARG A 20 12.58 6.34 -14.22
C ARG A 20 11.27 6.50 -15.02
N TYR A 21 10.23 5.74 -14.68
CA TYR A 21 8.91 5.77 -15.30
C TYR A 21 7.86 6.43 -14.39
N GLY A 22 8.27 7.03 -13.27
CA GLY A 22 7.33 7.63 -12.31
C GLY A 22 6.62 6.61 -11.41
N ILE A 23 7.07 5.35 -11.39
CA ILE A 23 6.42 4.29 -10.63
C ILE A 23 7.06 4.19 -9.26
N HIS A 24 6.24 4.21 -8.21
CA HIS A 24 6.68 4.01 -6.82
C HIS A 24 7.12 2.57 -6.59
N ARG A 25 8.33 2.38 -6.05
CA ARG A 25 8.94 1.07 -5.76
C ARG A 25 9.66 1.09 -4.42
N PHE A 26 9.58 -0.02 -3.67
CA PHE A 26 10.48 -0.23 -2.54
C PHE A 26 11.94 -0.38 -3.01
N ARG A 27 12.89 0.15 -2.24
CA ARG A 27 14.32 -0.06 -2.48
C ARG A 27 14.66 -1.52 -2.23
N SER A 28 15.31 -2.15 -3.21
CA SER A 28 15.76 -3.54 -3.10
C SER A 28 16.71 -3.71 -1.91
N ASN A 29 16.46 -4.73 -1.10
CA ASN A 29 17.34 -5.12 0.00
C ASN A 29 18.28 -6.25 -0.46
N ALA A 30 19.55 -6.21 -0.04
CA ALA A 30 20.56 -7.23 -0.32
C ALA A 30 20.09 -8.66 0.02
N VAL A 31 19.29 -8.83 1.08
CA VAL A 31 18.71 -10.14 1.45
C VAL A 31 17.81 -10.69 0.35
N VAL A 32 17.00 -9.82 -0.26
CA VAL A 32 16.04 -10.18 -1.31
C VAL A 32 16.77 -10.46 -2.61
N ALA A 33 17.77 -9.63 -2.94
CA ALA A 33 18.63 -9.87 -4.11
C ALA A 33 19.32 -11.24 -4.03
N GLU A 34 19.81 -11.62 -2.85
CA GLU A 34 20.43 -12.92 -2.62
C GLU A 34 19.43 -14.07 -2.70
N LEU A 35 18.21 -13.88 -2.19
CA LEU A 35 17.12 -14.85 -2.32
C LEU A 35 16.72 -15.10 -3.78
N ILE A 36 16.63 -14.02 -4.59
CA ILE A 36 16.39 -14.10 -6.05
C ILE A 36 17.47 -14.93 -6.72
N ARG A 37 18.73 -14.61 -6.42
CA ARG A 37 19.90 -15.27 -6.98
C ARG A 37 19.88 -16.77 -6.65
N HIS A 38 19.59 -17.10 -5.40
CA HIS A 38 19.49 -18.48 -4.95
C HIS A 38 18.32 -19.24 -5.61
N PHE A 39 17.13 -18.64 -5.72
CA PHE A 39 15.98 -19.28 -6.36
C PHE A 39 16.20 -19.56 -7.84
N ARG A 40 16.73 -18.57 -8.57
CA ARG A 40 17.07 -18.73 -9.99
C ARG A 40 18.11 -19.84 -10.21
N ALA A 41 19.11 -19.93 -9.33
CA ALA A 41 20.14 -20.97 -9.41
C ALA A 41 19.57 -22.38 -9.21
N ASN A 42 18.42 -22.52 -8.54
CA ASN A 42 17.75 -23.80 -8.28
C ASN A 42 16.55 -24.06 -9.22
N GLY A 43 16.45 -23.34 -10.34
CA GLY A 43 15.42 -23.56 -11.36
C GLY A 43 14.01 -23.08 -10.99
N GLY A 44 13.87 -22.31 -9.91
CA GLY A 44 12.63 -21.70 -9.49
C GLY A 44 12.52 -20.23 -9.91
N ASP A 45 11.30 -19.75 -10.08
CA ASP A 45 10.98 -18.33 -10.20
C ASP A 45 9.98 -17.88 -9.12
N TYR A 46 9.59 -16.60 -9.14
CA TYR A 46 8.62 -16.07 -8.19
C TYR A 46 7.24 -16.73 -8.26
N ASN A 47 6.85 -17.16 -9.46
CA ASN A 47 5.57 -17.79 -9.69
C ASN A 47 5.56 -19.21 -9.09
N ALA A 48 6.70 -19.89 -9.13
CA ALA A 48 6.90 -21.17 -8.47
C ALA A 48 6.76 -21.02 -6.96
N LEU A 49 7.40 -20.00 -6.35
CA LEU A 49 7.23 -19.77 -4.91
C LEU A 49 5.79 -19.40 -4.54
N ALA A 50 5.12 -18.58 -5.36
CA ALA A 50 3.71 -18.21 -5.17
C ALA A 50 2.77 -19.42 -5.13
N SER A 51 3.14 -20.47 -5.87
CA SER A 51 2.35 -21.69 -5.97
C SER A 51 2.58 -22.65 -4.80
N MET A 52 3.61 -22.43 -3.97
CA MET A 52 3.98 -23.31 -2.84
C MET A 52 3.27 -22.96 -1.53
N PHE A 53 2.72 -21.75 -1.39
CA PHE A 53 2.09 -21.29 -0.14
C PHE A 53 0.59 -21.07 -0.34
N HIS A 54 -0.23 -21.91 0.29
CA HIS A 54 -1.70 -21.88 0.16
C HIS A 54 -2.38 -20.81 1.03
N ASP A 55 -1.72 -20.34 2.09
CA ASP A 55 -2.21 -19.26 2.97
C ASP A 55 -1.66 -17.90 2.52
N ARG A 56 -2.42 -17.25 1.63
CA ARG A 56 -1.91 -16.27 0.66
C ARG A 56 -1.99 -14.81 1.09
N ALA A 57 -2.72 -14.45 2.15
CA ALA A 57 -3.01 -13.04 2.39
C ALA A 57 -1.86 -12.31 3.07
N ALA A 58 -1.52 -12.70 4.30
CA ALA A 58 -0.56 -11.96 5.12
C ALA A 58 0.90 -12.18 4.69
N HIS A 59 1.28 -13.43 4.40
CA HIS A 59 2.66 -13.78 4.04
C HIS A 59 3.04 -13.29 2.64
N TRP A 60 2.09 -13.29 1.71
CA TRP A 60 2.33 -12.82 0.34
C TRP A 60 2.40 -11.29 0.26
N GLN A 61 1.64 -10.57 1.08
CA GLN A 61 1.81 -9.12 1.23
C GLN A 61 3.20 -8.77 1.76
N GLN A 62 3.68 -9.45 2.80
CA GLN A 62 5.02 -9.24 3.35
C GLN A 62 6.13 -9.62 2.36
N PHE A 63 5.94 -10.71 1.63
CA PHE A 63 6.87 -11.16 0.60
C PHE A 63 6.91 -10.17 -0.58
N ASN A 64 5.77 -9.67 -1.06
CA ASN A 64 5.73 -8.69 -2.15
C ASN A 64 6.40 -7.36 -1.79
N GLN A 65 6.38 -6.95 -0.52
CA GLN A 65 7.16 -5.81 -0.02
C GLN A 65 8.67 -6.07 -0.17
N LEU A 66 9.15 -7.27 0.19
CA LEU A 66 10.55 -7.66 0.00
C LEU A 66 10.98 -7.57 -1.47
N HIS A 67 10.11 -7.94 -2.41
CA HIS A 67 10.42 -7.98 -3.84
C HIS A 67 10.46 -6.64 -4.56
N GLY A 68 10.15 -5.52 -3.90
CA GLY A 68 10.15 -4.22 -4.58
C GLY A 68 9.17 -4.19 -5.75
N TYR A 69 8.06 -4.93 -5.66
CA TYR A 69 6.96 -4.73 -6.57
C TYR A 69 6.34 -3.36 -6.30
N SER A 70 5.89 -2.71 -7.38
CA SER A 70 5.17 -1.45 -7.27
C SER A 70 3.99 -1.61 -6.33
N VAL A 71 3.64 -0.54 -5.62
CA VAL A 71 2.40 -0.45 -4.85
C VAL A 71 1.21 -0.91 -5.71
N SER A 72 1.23 -0.63 -7.02
CA SER A 72 0.24 -1.07 -8.04
C SER A 72 0.22 -2.56 -8.36
N GLY A 73 1.17 -3.35 -7.85
CA GLY A 73 1.31 -4.78 -8.09
C GLY A 73 0.71 -5.67 -7.00
N ILE A 74 0.13 -5.09 -5.94
CA ILE A 74 -0.46 -5.85 -4.83
C ILE A 74 -1.91 -6.20 -5.21
N PRO A 75 -2.23 -7.48 -5.49
CA PRO A 75 -3.60 -7.89 -5.75
C PRO A 75 -4.48 -7.64 -4.51
N ASN A 76 -5.69 -7.12 -4.73
CA ASN A 76 -6.70 -6.83 -3.71
C ASN A 76 -6.39 -5.68 -2.74
N MET A 77 -5.48 -4.76 -3.09
CA MET A 77 -5.30 -3.55 -2.29
C MET A 77 -6.44 -2.56 -2.55
N SER A 78 -7.00 -1.98 -1.49
CA SER A 78 -8.12 -1.04 -1.62
C SER A 78 -7.63 0.30 -2.19
N ARG A 79 -8.54 1.07 -2.82
CA ARG A 79 -8.22 2.43 -3.29
C ARG A 79 -7.72 3.35 -2.17
N GLU A 80 -8.21 3.14 -0.95
CA GLU A 80 -7.76 3.86 0.24
C GLU A 80 -6.30 3.53 0.57
N ASP A 81 -5.95 2.24 0.59
CA ASP A 81 -4.59 1.79 0.89
C ASP A 81 -3.57 2.30 -0.15
N TYR A 82 -3.99 2.45 -1.41
CA TYR A 82 -3.20 3.11 -2.45
C TYR A 82 -2.90 4.57 -2.08
N ALA A 83 -3.93 5.35 -1.75
CA ALA A 83 -3.76 6.76 -1.40
C ALA A 83 -2.92 6.97 -0.13
N VAL A 84 -3.05 6.07 0.86
CA VAL A 84 -2.23 6.11 2.08
C VAL A 84 -0.77 5.81 1.75
N ALA A 85 -0.51 4.83 0.89
CA ALA A 85 0.86 4.50 0.46
C ALA A 85 1.50 5.64 -0.35
N ASP A 86 0.73 6.33 -1.18
CA ASP A 86 1.19 7.50 -1.93
C ASP A 86 1.58 8.63 -0.97
N LYS A 87 0.71 8.99 -0.02
CA LYS A 87 1.02 10.04 0.99
C LYS A 87 2.18 9.65 1.92
N ALA A 88 2.35 8.36 2.24
CA ALA A 88 3.49 7.89 3.02
C ALA A 88 4.83 8.15 2.31
N CYS A 89 4.84 8.22 0.97
CA CYS A 89 6.04 8.59 0.21
C CYS A 89 6.36 10.09 0.34
N GLU A 90 5.32 10.92 0.42
CA GLU A 90 5.44 12.39 0.46
C GLU A 90 5.72 12.90 1.88
N SER A 91 5.25 12.19 2.90
CA SER A 91 5.35 12.56 4.32
C SER A 91 5.84 11.38 5.18
N PRO A 92 7.13 10.96 5.03
CA PRO A 92 7.68 9.79 5.72
C PRO A 92 7.75 9.93 7.24
N GLU A 93 7.61 11.14 7.77
CA GLU A 93 7.58 11.46 9.20
C GLU A 93 6.23 11.16 9.87
N LYS A 94 5.15 11.04 9.08
CA LYS A 94 3.80 10.76 9.59
C LYS A 94 3.59 9.26 9.77
N SER A 95 2.84 8.91 10.80
CA SER A 95 2.39 7.54 11.01
C SER A 95 1.29 7.15 10.01
N GLU A 96 1.15 5.85 9.71
CA GLU A 96 0.07 5.34 8.85
C GLU A 96 -1.32 5.78 9.32
N ALA A 97 -1.54 5.85 10.64
CA ALA A 97 -2.81 6.29 11.20
C ALA A 97 -3.12 7.75 10.86
N GLU A 98 -2.13 8.64 10.96
CA GLU A 98 -2.28 10.06 10.59
C GLU A 98 -2.53 10.20 9.09
N LEU A 99 -1.80 9.45 8.27
CA LEU A 99 -1.97 9.45 6.81
C LEU A 99 -3.35 8.93 6.39
N ARG A 100 -3.86 7.87 7.05
CA ARG A 100 -5.19 7.34 6.78
C ARG A 100 -6.28 8.32 7.16
N VAL A 101 -6.13 9.03 8.28
CA VAL A 101 -7.06 10.12 8.63
C VAL A 101 -7.07 11.19 7.54
N GLU A 102 -5.91 11.62 7.08
CA GLU A 102 -5.79 12.64 6.04
C GLU A 102 -6.45 12.21 4.72
N VAL A 103 -6.21 10.97 4.26
CA VAL A 103 -6.88 10.40 3.08
C VAL A 103 -8.40 10.37 3.26
N LEU A 104 -8.88 9.91 4.42
CA LEU A 104 -10.32 9.81 4.69
C LEU A 104 -10.98 11.19 4.78
N GLU A 105 -10.30 12.20 5.28
CA GLU A 105 -10.78 13.59 5.32
C GLU A 105 -10.89 14.19 3.91
N GLU A 106 -9.95 13.90 3.02
CA GLU A 106 -10.02 14.28 1.60
C GLU A 106 -11.21 13.61 0.93
N VAL A 107 -11.36 12.29 1.09
CA VAL A 107 -12.50 11.54 0.53
C VAL A 107 -13.83 12.07 1.07
N LEU A 108 -13.91 12.34 2.37
CA LEU A 108 -15.13 12.89 2.99
C LEU A 108 -15.46 14.28 2.43
N THR A 109 -14.45 15.11 2.20
CA THR A 109 -14.60 16.44 1.61
C THR A 109 -15.14 16.35 0.19
N ASP A 110 -14.57 15.47 -0.62
CA ASP A 110 -15.04 15.21 -1.99
C ASP A 110 -16.47 14.69 -2.01
N VAL A 111 -16.81 13.73 -1.14
CA VAL A 111 -18.16 13.19 -1.04
C VAL A 111 -19.16 14.28 -0.65
N LYS A 112 -18.82 15.13 0.32
CA LYS A 112 -19.66 16.27 0.73
C LYS A 112 -19.89 17.24 -0.43
N LEU A 113 -18.85 17.57 -1.20
CA LEU A 113 -18.95 18.45 -2.36
C LEU A 113 -19.88 17.87 -3.43
N HIS A 114 -19.70 16.60 -3.78
CA HIS A 114 -20.53 15.95 -4.80
C HIS A 114 -21.97 15.72 -4.33
N ALA A 115 -22.18 15.43 -3.05
CA ALA A 115 -23.50 15.31 -2.47
C ALA A 115 -24.26 16.65 -2.50
N ARG A 116 -23.58 17.77 -2.22
CA ARG A 116 -24.18 19.12 -2.36
C ARG A 116 -24.60 19.42 -3.78
N LYS A 117 -23.73 19.15 -4.77
CA LYS A 117 -24.03 19.29 -6.20
C LYS A 117 -25.27 18.49 -6.61
N LEU A 118 -25.32 17.24 -6.19
CA LEU A 118 -26.45 16.35 -6.48
C LEU A 118 -27.74 16.85 -5.83
N ALA A 119 -27.69 17.25 -4.56
CA ALA A 119 -28.85 17.77 -3.85
C ALA A 119 -29.38 19.07 -4.49
N ALA A 120 -28.48 19.99 -4.85
CA ALA A 120 -28.82 21.24 -5.52
C ALA A 120 -29.55 20.98 -6.85
N ALA A 121 -29.01 20.07 -7.66
CA ALA A 121 -29.63 19.67 -8.92
C ALA A 121 -31.00 18.99 -8.71
N LEU A 122 -31.13 18.12 -7.71
CA LEU A 122 -32.37 17.39 -7.43
C LEU A 122 -33.51 18.29 -6.97
N PHE A 123 -33.20 19.28 -6.12
CA PHE A 123 -34.18 20.20 -5.56
C PHE A 123 -34.32 21.50 -6.35
N ALA A 124 -33.58 21.66 -7.45
CA ALA A 124 -33.53 22.88 -8.25
C ALA A 124 -33.24 24.15 -7.42
N ILE A 125 -32.32 24.03 -6.46
CA ILE A 125 -31.84 25.12 -5.60
C ILE A 125 -30.34 25.37 -5.84
N CYS A 126 -29.84 26.57 -5.54
CA CYS A 126 -28.42 26.87 -5.65
C CYS A 126 -27.63 26.06 -4.60
N GLU A 127 -26.41 25.62 -4.93
CA GLU A 127 -25.53 24.88 -4.00
C GLU A 127 -25.19 25.68 -2.72
N GLU A 128 -25.15 27.00 -2.83
CA GLU A 128 -24.86 27.92 -1.73
C GLU A 128 -26.01 28.01 -0.71
N ASP A 129 -27.24 27.70 -1.16
CA ASP A 129 -28.44 27.74 -0.32
C ASP A 129 -28.64 26.45 0.50
N LEU A 130 -27.86 25.40 0.21
CA LEU A 130 -27.81 24.18 1.01
C LEU A 130 -27.00 24.43 2.30
N LYS A 131 -27.73 24.58 3.41
CA LYS A 131 -27.18 24.73 4.77
C LYS A 131 -26.92 23.39 5.44
#